data_AF-A0A4R1VQB5-F1
#
_entry.id   AF-A0A4R1VQB5-F1
#
_cell.length_a   1.000
_cell.length_b   1.000
_cell.length_c   1.000
_cell.angle_alpha   90.00
_cell.angle_beta   90.00
_cell.angle_gamma   90.00
#
_symmetry.space_group_name_H-M   'P 1'
#
loop_
_entity.id
_entity.type
_entity.pdbx_description
1 polymer ?
#
loop_
_entity_poly.entity_id
_entity_poly.type
_entity_poly.pdbx_seq_one_letter_code
_entity_poly.pdbx_strand_id
1 'polypeptide(L)'
;MLERLVLELNGVECSDFQPEPEALKSTAVTRSFGEPVRDREVLREAMVRRAVRAAEKIRAQKLKACRLIAFAHGSRFKPNAPSASRVARLSPSTNDPRVIAGTAARMAEAMFEQGGVYTKCGVMLEGLEPESGAQQDLFAAPDPRSPALLAALDGINDRFGRNTLRLASEGVGAKSYDIRRTFKSPAWTTRIDQVPIAR
;
A
#
# COMPACT_ATOMS: atom_id res chain seq x y z
N MET A 1 -16.44 23.18 -2.71
CA MET A 1 -15.55 23.27 -1.52
C MET A 1 -15.67 24.64 -0.84
N LEU A 2 -15.65 25.76 -1.58
CA LEU A 2 -15.81 27.11 -1.00
C LEU A 2 -17.18 27.32 -0.32
N GLU A 3 -18.26 26.92 -0.97
CA GLU A 3 -19.64 27.03 -0.47
C GLU A 3 -19.83 26.31 0.87
N ARG A 4 -19.38 25.06 0.95
CA ARG A 4 -19.42 24.26 2.19
C ARG A 4 -18.68 24.93 3.34
N LEU A 5 -17.51 25.50 3.08
CA LEU A 5 -16.72 26.18 4.11
C LEU A 5 -17.42 27.45 4.61
N VAL A 6 -18.08 28.20 3.72
CA VAL A 6 -18.89 29.37 4.10
C VAL A 6 -20.09 28.96 4.95
N LEU A 7 -20.77 27.87 4.59
CA LEU A 7 -21.92 27.35 5.33
C LEU A 7 -21.52 26.84 6.73
N GLU A 8 -20.43 26.06 6.83
CA GLU A 8 -19.90 25.58 8.11
C GLU A 8 -19.49 26.74 9.04
N LEU A 9 -18.83 27.78 8.50
CA LEU A 9 -18.47 28.98 9.28
C LEU A 9 -19.70 29.78 9.74
N ASN A 10 -20.82 29.69 9.03
CA ASN A 10 -22.09 30.27 9.42
C ASN A 10 -22.92 29.34 10.33
N GLY A 11 -22.33 28.25 10.82
CA GLY A 11 -22.99 27.31 11.74
C GLY A 11 -23.99 26.37 11.07
N VAL A 12 -23.97 26.26 9.75
CA VAL A 12 -24.80 25.31 9.00
C VAL A 12 -24.06 23.98 8.88
N GLU A 13 -24.64 22.93 9.46
CA GLU A 13 -24.11 21.57 9.37
C GLU A 13 -24.17 21.11 7.90
N CYS A 14 -23.00 20.78 7.33
CA CYS A 14 -22.84 20.40 5.92
C CYS A 14 -22.48 18.93 5.72
N SER A 15 -22.45 18.13 6.78
CA SER A 15 -22.18 16.68 6.74
C SER A 15 -22.75 16.00 7.96
N ASP A 16 -23.50 14.92 7.73
CA ASP A 16 -24.06 14.11 8.79
C ASP A 16 -22.99 13.23 9.46
N PHE A 17 -23.18 12.96 10.75
CA PHE A 17 -22.40 11.97 11.46
C PHE A 17 -22.69 10.56 10.93
N GLN A 18 -21.70 9.93 10.31
CA GLN A 18 -21.78 8.53 9.88
C GLN A 18 -21.22 7.62 10.98
N PRO A 19 -22.05 6.78 11.64
CA PRO A 19 -21.59 5.91 12.73
C PRO A 19 -20.69 4.76 12.23
N GLU A 20 -20.83 4.37 10.96
CA GLU A 20 -19.98 3.36 10.32
C GLU A 20 -19.35 3.94 9.05
N PRO A 21 -18.03 3.75 8.84
CA PRO A 21 -17.36 4.26 7.65
C PRO A 21 -17.84 3.52 6.40
N GLU A 22 -18.01 4.26 5.29
CA GLU A 22 -18.31 3.68 3.99
C GLU A 22 -17.25 2.64 3.57
N ALA A 23 -17.69 1.64 2.78
CA ALA A 23 -16.79 0.67 2.18
C ALA A 23 -15.68 1.36 1.37
N LEU A 24 -14.46 0.81 1.44
CA LEU A 24 -13.32 1.36 0.71
C LEU A 24 -13.59 1.31 -0.80
N LYS A 25 -13.59 2.48 -1.43
CA LYS A 25 -13.66 2.63 -2.90
C LYS A 25 -12.31 2.35 -3.56
N SER A 26 -11.22 2.64 -2.84
CA SER A 26 -9.84 2.35 -3.24
C SER A 26 -8.92 2.23 -2.02
N THR A 27 -7.75 1.63 -2.21
CA THR A 27 -6.69 1.56 -1.19
C THR A 27 -5.36 1.97 -1.78
N ALA A 28 -4.73 2.99 -1.18
CA ALA A 28 -3.38 3.40 -1.55
C ALA A 28 -2.36 3.04 -0.46
N VAL A 29 -1.22 2.51 -0.89
CA VAL A 29 -0.03 2.35 -0.05
C VAL A 29 1.13 3.06 -0.74
N THR A 30 1.42 4.26 -0.25
CA THR A 30 2.40 5.15 -0.85
C THR A 30 3.29 5.74 0.24
N ARG A 31 4.58 5.90 -0.04
CA ARG A 31 5.54 6.52 0.89
C ARG A 31 6.67 7.18 0.12
N SER A 32 7.14 8.33 0.59
CA SER A 32 8.46 8.82 0.20
C SER A 32 9.54 7.93 0.84
N PHE A 33 10.67 7.79 0.16
CA PHE A 33 11.80 7.02 0.65
C PHE A 33 12.60 7.81 1.70
N GLY A 34 13.16 7.11 2.70
CA GLY A 34 14.12 7.71 3.63
C GLY A 34 15.39 8.16 2.92
N GLU A 35 15.84 7.38 1.94
CA GLU A 35 16.96 7.69 1.06
C GLU A 35 16.56 7.55 -0.41
N PRO A 36 17.05 8.42 -1.30
CA PRO A 36 16.78 8.29 -2.73
C PRO A 36 17.29 6.96 -3.29
N VAL A 37 16.41 6.26 -4.00
CA VAL A 37 16.67 4.96 -4.61
C VAL A 37 17.18 5.16 -6.04
N ARG A 38 18.28 4.48 -6.38
CA ARG A 38 18.91 4.50 -7.72
C ARG A 38 19.02 3.12 -8.36
N ASP A 39 18.89 2.08 -7.55
CA ASP A 39 19.01 0.70 -7.98
C ASP A 39 17.64 0.12 -8.35
N ARG A 40 17.61 -0.65 -9.44
CA ARG A 40 16.39 -1.24 -9.98
C ARG A 40 15.79 -2.26 -9.01
N GLU A 41 16.61 -3.12 -8.41
CA GLU A 41 16.14 -4.15 -7.49
C GLU A 41 15.61 -3.54 -6.20
N VAL A 42 16.25 -2.47 -5.71
CA VAL A 42 15.76 -1.73 -4.54
C VAL A 42 14.41 -1.06 -4.84
N LEU A 43 14.22 -0.47 -6.03
CA LEU A 43 12.92 0.10 -6.43
C LEU A 43 11.84 -0.98 -6.55
N ARG A 44 12.20 -2.12 -7.15
CA ARG A 44 11.33 -3.29 -7.32
C ARG A 44 10.89 -3.85 -5.97
N GLU A 45 11.82 -4.06 -5.05
CA GLU A 45 11.56 -4.54 -3.69
C GLU A 45 10.66 -3.58 -2.91
N ALA A 46 10.94 -2.27 -2.98
CA ALA A 46 10.12 -1.25 -2.33
C ALA A 46 8.68 -1.21 -2.88
N MET A 47 8.51 -1.42 -4.18
CA MET A 47 7.19 -1.52 -4.82
C MET A 47 6.44 -2.76 -4.36
N VAL A 48 7.12 -3.92 -4.36
CA VAL A 48 6.56 -5.20 -3.90
C VAL A 48 6.07 -5.10 -2.45
N ARG A 49 6.88 -4.54 -1.55
CA ARG A 49 6.50 -4.38 -0.14
C ARG A 49 5.23 -3.53 0.03
N ARG A 50 5.03 -2.54 -0.84
CA ARG A 50 3.82 -1.69 -0.84
C ARG A 50 2.62 -2.43 -1.42
N ALA A 51 2.83 -3.24 -2.45
CA ALA A 51 1.84 -4.12 -3.06
C ALA A 51 1.30 -5.17 -2.08
N VAL A 52 2.19 -5.87 -1.37
CA VAL A 52 1.78 -6.83 -0.33
C VAL A 52 0.98 -6.14 0.75
N ARG A 53 1.46 -4.98 1.24
CA ARG A 53 0.73 -4.23 2.26
C ARG A 53 -0.63 -3.72 1.78
N ALA A 54 -0.78 -3.39 0.50
CA ALA A 54 -2.06 -3.00 -0.08
C ALA A 54 -3.02 -4.19 -0.14
N ALA A 55 -2.52 -5.37 -0.55
CA ALA A 55 -3.27 -6.62 -0.57
C ALA A 55 -3.78 -7.02 0.82
N GLU A 56 -2.92 -6.96 1.85
CA GLU A 56 -3.31 -7.21 3.25
C GLU A 56 -4.46 -6.31 3.70
N LYS A 57 -4.41 -5.01 3.35
CA LYS A 57 -5.44 -4.04 3.75
C LYS A 57 -6.81 -4.37 3.16
N ILE A 58 -6.88 -4.68 1.87
CA ILE A 58 -8.16 -5.00 1.22
C ILE A 58 -8.68 -6.37 1.69
N ARG A 59 -7.78 -7.32 1.95
CA ARG A 59 -8.13 -8.66 2.45
C ARG A 59 -8.71 -8.61 3.87
N ALA A 60 -8.18 -7.76 4.75
CA ALA A 60 -8.76 -7.51 6.07
C ALA A 60 -10.20 -6.98 6.02
N GLN A 61 -10.61 -6.39 4.88
CA GLN A 61 -11.99 -5.94 4.64
C GLN A 61 -12.78 -6.88 3.73
N LYS A 62 -12.26 -8.08 3.42
CA LYS A 62 -12.89 -9.06 2.51
C LYS A 62 -13.20 -8.48 1.13
N LEU A 63 -12.31 -7.62 0.63
CA LEU A 63 -12.39 -7.00 -0.69
C LEU A 63 -11.35 -7.62 -1.65
N LYS A 64 -11.67 -7.59 -2.94
CA LYS A 64 -10.80 -7.92 -4.07
C LYS A 64 -10.67 -6.70 -4.98
N ALA A 65 -9.54 -6.57 -5.67
CA ALA A 65 -9.28 -5.45 -6.57
C ALA A 65 -9.25 -5.90 -8.03
N CYS A 66 -9.85 -5.11 -8.92
CA CYS A 66 -9.83 -5.31 -10.38
C CYS A 66 -8.76 -4.48 -11.08
N ARG A 67 -8.15 -3.51 -10.39
CA ARG A 67 -7.16 -2.59 -10.97
C ARG A 67 -6.02 -2.31 -10.00
N LEU A 68 -4.80 -2.42 -10.50
CA LEU A 68 -3.57 -2.02 -9.82
C LEU A 68 -2.95 -0.84 -10.57
N ILE A 69 -2.70 0.25 -9.85
CA ILE A 69 -1.94 1.39 -10.33
C ILE A 69 -0.64 1.43 -9.54
N ALA A 70 0.50 1.42 -10.22
CA ALA A 70 1.81 1.60 -9.61
C ALA A 70 2.46 2.88 -10.14
N PHE A 71 3.22 3.57 -9.30
CA PHE A 71 3.93 4.77 -9.70
C PHE A 71 5.27 4.90 -8.99
N ALA A 72 6.23 5.55 -9.65
CA ALA A 72 7.54 5.88 -9.12
C ALA A 72 7.94 7.30 -9.57
N HIS A 73 8.35 8.14 -8.62
CA HIS A 73 8.69 9.53 -8.85
C HIS A 73 10.01 9.91 -8.19
N GLY A 74 10.82 10.67 -8.91
CA GLY A 74 11.95 11.43 -8.40
C GLY A 74 11.52 12.73 -7.72
N SER A 75 12.50 13.53 -7.31
CA SER A 75 12.23 14.83 -6.67
C SER A 75 11.81 15.85 -7.70
N ARG A 76 10.62 16.45 -7.57
CA ARG A 76 10.16 17.56 -8.43
C ARG A 76 11.08 18.79 -8.40
N PHE A 77 11.96 18.89 -7.40
CA PHE A 77 12.90 19.99 -7.25
C PHE A 77 14.21 19.77 -8.00
N LYS A 78 14.39 18.62 -8.67
CA LYS A 78 15.55 18.33 -9.51
C LYS A 78 15.14 18.35 -10.99
N PRO A 79 16.00 18.90 -11.88
CA PRO A 79 15.77 18.81 -13.31
C PRO A 79 15.79 17.34 -13.75
N ASN A 80 14.95 17.00 -14.73
CA ASN A 80 14.86 15.65 -15.32
C ASN A 80 14.63 14.52 -14.30
N ALA A 81 13.84 14.79 -13.25
CA ALA A 81 13.49 13.76 -12.29
C ALA A 81 12.57 12.71 -12.95
N PRO A 82 12.88 11.40 -12.81
CA PRO A 82 12.07 10.35 -13.41
C PRO A 82 10.66 10.38 -12.83
N SER A 83 9.63 10.19 -13.65
CA SER A 83 8.25 10.17 -13.18
C SER A 83 7.41 9.30 -14.08
N ALA A 84 7.03 8.13 -13.57
CA ALA A 84 6.26 7.16 -14.31
C ALA A 84 5.13 6.58 -13.46
N SER A 85 4.02 6.28 -14.13
CA SER A 85 2.93 5.46 -13.60
C SER A 85 2.51 4.41 -14.62
N ARG A 86 2.00 3.29 -14.13
CA ARG A 86 1.46 2.19 -14.92
C ARG A 86 0.18 1.69 -14.28
N VAL A 87 -0.69 1.15 -15.13
CA VAL A 87 -1.98 0.56 -14.73
C VAL A 87 -2.03 -0.86 -15.27
N ALA A 88 -2.46 -1.81 -14.45
CA ALA A 88 -2.84 -3.14 -14.92
C ALA A 88 -4.22 -3.50 -14.41
N ARG A 89 -4.93 -4.23 -15.25
CA ARG A 89 -6.13 -4.97 -14.87
C ARG A 89 -5.72 -6.22 -14.11
N LEU A 90 -6.43 -6.50 -13.03
CA LEU A 90 -6.38 -7.75 -12.30
C LEU A 90 -7.63 -8.54 -12.71
N SER A 91 -7.45 -9.53 -13.57
CA SER A 91 -8.52 -10.42 -14.05
C SER A 91 -8.11 -11.86 -13.76
N PRO A 92 -8.86 -12.60 -12.93
CA PRO A 92 -10.02 -12.16 -12.16
C PRO A 92 -9.61 -11.18 -11.05
N SER A 93 -10.58 -10.52 -10.43
CA SER A 93 -10.30 -9.64 -9.29
C SER A 93 -9.63 -10.44 -8.16
N THR A 94 -8.65 -9.82 -7.48
CA THR A 94 -7.83 -10.55 -6.52
C THR A 94 -7.39 -9.70 -5.33
N ASN A 95 -7.16 -10.38 -4.21
CA ASN A 95 -6.48 -9.87 -3.03
C ASN A 95 -5.26 -10.73 -2.66
N ASP A 96 -4.83 -11.60 -3.58
CA ASP A 96 -3.66 -12.46 -3.41
C ASP A 96 -2.38 -11.62 -3.54
N PRO A 97 -1.55 -11.55 -2.48
CA PRO A 97 -0.35 -10.73 -2.49
C PRO A 97 0.66 -11.24 -3.53
N ARG A 98 0.65 -12.53 -3.89
CA ARG A 98 1.57 -13.10 -4.90
C ARG A 98 1.29 -12.50 -6.28
N VAL A 99 0.02 -12.40 -6.66
CA VAL A 99 -0.42 -11.84 -7.94
C VAL A 99 -0.18 -10.33 -7.97
N ILE A 100 -0.60 -9.63 -6.92
CA ILE A 100 -0.50 -8.16 -6.84
C ILE A 100 0.98 -7.74 -6.79
N ALA A 101 1.79 -8.39 -5.95
CA ALA A 101 3.23 -8.10 -5.85
C ALA A 101 3.99 -8.45 -7.13
N GLY A 102 3.71 -9.60 -7.75
CA GLY A 102 4.34 -9.99 -9.00
C GLY A 102 4.03 -9.00 -10.12
N THR A 103 2.80 -8.51 -10.19
CA THR A 103 2.40 -7.48 -11.16
C THR A 103 3.06 -6.14 -10.86
N ALA A 104 3.11 -5.73 -9.60
CA ALA A 104 3.77 -4.50 -9.18
C ALA A 104 5.29 -4.53 -9.42
N ALA A 105 5.94 -5.70 -9.27
CA ALA A 105 7.36 -5.88 -9.58
C ALA A 105 7.64 -5.62 -11.07
N ARG A 106 6.87 -6.24 -11.98
CA ARG A 106 7.00 -6.01 -13.43
C ARG A 106 6.76 -4.55 -13.80
N MET A 107 5.78 -3.90 -13.16
CA MET A 107 5.55 -2.46 -13.36
C MET A 107 6.73 -1.62 -12.89
N ALA A 108 7.33 -1.94 -11.74
CA ALA A 108 8.49 -1.21 -11.23
C ALA A 108 9.68 -1.32 -12.17
N GLU A 109 9.95 -2.51 -12.70
CA GLU A 109 10.99 -2.74 -13.72
C GLU A 109 10.72 -1.93 -14.99
N ALA A 110 9.48 -1.91 -15.48
CA ALA A 110 9.08 -1.16 -16.68
C ALA A 110 9.02 0.38 -16.48
N MET A 111 9.05 0.85 -15.24
CA MET A 111 9.11 2.27 -14.88
C MET A 111 10.54 2.73 -14.52
N PHE A 112 11.48 1.80 -14.42
CA PHE A 112 12.85 2.12 -14.07
C PHE A 112 13.60 2.71 -15.26
N GLU A 113 14.23 3.86 -15.03
CA GLU A 113 15.09 4.56 -15.99
C GLU A 113 16.52 4.51 -15.49
N GLN A 114 17.46 4.14 -16.37
CA GLN A 114 18.88 4.08 -16.00
C GLN A 114 19.39 5.48 -15.63
N GLY A 115 20.06 5.59 -14.48
CA GLY A 115 20.50 6.87 -13.92
C GLY A 115 19.39 7.65 -13.19
N GLY A 116 18.15 7.15 -13.17
CA GLY A 116 17.04 7.74 -12.46
C GLY A 116 17.22 7.76 -10.94
N VAL A 117 16.85 8.87 -10.31
CA VAL A 117 16.86 9.02 -8.86
C VAL A 117 15.43 9.13 -8.35
N TYR A 118 14.94 8.07 -7.71
CA TYR A 118 13.58 7.98 -7.20
C TYR A 118 13.53 8.40 -5.73
N THR A 119 12.49 9.15 -5.37
CA THR A 119 12.26 9.63 -3.99
C THR A 119 10.94 9.13 -3.42
N LYS A 120 10.06 8.58 -4.25
CA LYS A 120 8.77 8.04 -3.87
C LYS A 120 8.38 6.93 -4.84
N CYS A 121 7.64 5.96 -4.34
CA CYS A 121 6.83 5.08 -5.18
C CYS A 121 5.48 4.80 -4.49
N GLY A 122 4.67 3.93 -5.05
CA GLY A 122 3.45 3.50 -4.39
C GLY A 122 2.58 2.68 -5.30
N VAL A 123 1.62 2.04 -4.67
CA VAL A 123 0.56 1.32 -5.36
C VAL A 123 -0.80 1.83 -4.89
N MET A 124 -1.78 1.72 -5.77
CA MET A 124 -3.18 1.94 -5.49
C MET A 124 -3.99 0.80 -6.09
N LEU A 125 -4.88 0.24 -5.28
CA LEU A 125 -5.84 -0.78 -5.66
C LEU A 125 -7.21 -0.12 -5.81
N GLU A 126 -7.84 -0.33 -6.96
CA GLU A 126 -9.13 0.26 -7.34
C GLU A 126 -10.05 -0.80 -7.94
N GLY A 127 -11.33 -0.42 -8.09
CA GLY A 127 -12.39 -1.37 -8.46
C GLY A 127 -12.50 -2.42 -7.37
N LEU A 128 -12.65 -1.96 -6.11
CA LEU A 128 -12.78 -2.84 -4.96
C LEU A 128 -14.19 -3.41 -4.95
N GLU A 129 -14.28 -4.73 -4.88
CA GLU A 129 -15.53 -5.47 -4.82
C GLU A 129 -15.50 -6.50 -3.68
N PRO A 130 -16.66 -6.80 -3.06
CA PRO A 130 -16.74 -7.84 -2.05
C PRO A 130 -16.31 -9.20 -2.59
N GLU A 131 -15.56 -9.95 -1.80
CA GLU A 131 -15.08 -11.29 -2.19
C GLU A 131 -16.21 -12.25 -2.58
N SER A 132 -17.39 -12.11 -1.97
CA SER A 132 -18.58 -12.93 -2.22
C SER A 132 -19.26 -12.64 -3.57
N GLY A 133 -19.02 -11.47 -4.17
CA GLY A 133 -19.64 -11.02 -5.41
C GLY A 133 -18.66 -10.82 -6.57
N ALA A 134 -17.43 -11.32 -6.40
CA ALA A 134 -16.34 -11.04 -7.33
C ALA A 134 -16.60 -11.66 -8.72
N GLN A 135 -16.48 -10.85 -9.77
CA GLN A 135 -16.71 -11.32 -11.13
C GLN A 135 -15.62 -12.31 -11.53
N GLN A 136 -16.03 -13.52 -11.93
CA GLN A 136 -15.10 -14.51 -12.46
C GLN A 136 -14.73 -14.18 -13.91
N ASP A 137 -13.52 -14.56 -14.28
CA ASP A 137 -13.05 -14.50 -15.65
C ASP A 137 -13.24 -15.88 -16.29
N LEU A 138 -13.93 -15.93 -17.43
CA LEU A 138 -14.32 -17.16 -18.13
C LEU A 138 -13.11 -18.05 -18.46
N PHE A 139 -11.94 -17.45 -18.64
CA PHE A 139 -10.70 -18.16 -19.02
C PHE A 139 -9.71 -18.29 -17.87
N ALA A 140 -10.02 -17.72 -16.69
CA ALA A 140 -9.14 -17.82 -15.55
C ALA A 140 -9.43 -19.08 -14.74
N ALA A 141 -8.36 -19.82 -14.42
CA ALA A 141 -8.39 -20.89 -13.45
C ALA A 141 -7.75 -20.39 -12.13
N PRO A 142 -8.52 -19.82 -11.19
CA PRO A 142 -7.98 -19.46 -9.89
C PRO A 142 -7.48 -20.70 -9.16
N ASP A 143 -6.32 -20.61 -8.50
CA ASP A 143 -5.77 -21.74 -7.73
C ASP A 143 -6.67 -22.01 -6.52
N PRO A 144 -7.34 -23.18 -6.45
CA PRO A 144 -8.33 -23.49 -5.42
C PRO A 144 -7.74 -23.55 -4.01
N ARG A 145 -6.40 -23.66 -3.89
CA ARG A 145 -5.69 -23.68 -2.61
C ARG A 145 -5.44 -22.27 -2.05
N SER A 146 -5.59 -21.23 -2.88
CA SER A 146 -5.24 -19.85 -2.49
C SER A 146 -6.01 -19.37 -1.26
N PRO A 147 -7.34 -19.57 -1.13
CA PRO A 147 -8.06 -19.09 0.05
C PRO A 147 -7.54 -19.69 1.36
N ALA A 148 -7.32 -21.00 1.39
CA ALA A 148 -6.79 -21.70 2.58
C ALA A 148 -5.37 -21.26 2.91
N LEU A 149 -4.52 -21.08 1.89
CA LEU A 149 -3.15 -20.59 2.07
C LEU A 149 -3.13 -19.17 2.65
N LEU A 150 -3.94 -18.27 2.10
CA LEU A 150 -3.97 -16.87 2.55
C LEU A 150 -4.54 -16.75 3.97
N ALA A 151 -5.58 -17.53 4.29
CA ALA A 151 -6.11 -17.60 5.65
C ALA A 151 -5.06 -18.11 6.66
N ALA A 152 -4.27 -19.12 6.28
CA ALA A 152 -3.18 -19.62 7.13
C ALA A 152 -2.06 -18.58 7.30
N LEU A 153 -1.67 -17.90 6.21
CA LEU A 153 -0.65 -16.85 6.24
C LEU A 153 -1.06 -15.70 7.16
N ASP A 154 -2.30 -15.21 7.00
CA ASP A 154 -2.85 -14.14 7.85
C ASP A 154 -2.95 -14.59 9.30
N GLY A 155 -3.49 -15.78 9.57
CA GLY A 155 -3.63 -16.30 10.93
C GLY A 155 -2.30 -16.44 11.68
N ILE A 156 -1.22 -16.85 10.98
CA ILE A 156 0.13 -16.89 11.56
C ILE A 156 0.64 -15.48 11.84
N ASN A 157 0.47 -14.54 10.91
CA ASN A 157 0.88 -13.15 11.10
C ASN A 157 0.09 -12.43 12.20
N ASP A 158 -1.18 -12.75 12.39
CA ASP A 158 -2.00 -12.19 13.47
C ASP A 158 -1.57 -12.76 14.82
N ARG A 159 -1.26 -14.07 14.89
CA ARG A 159 -0.85 -14.74 16.14
C ARG A 159 0.56 -14.39 16.60
N PHE A 160 1.52 -14.38 15.68
CA PHE A 160 2.95 -14.24 16.01
C PHE A 160 3.52 -12.85 15.73
N GLY A 161 2.68 -11.96 15.19
CA GLY A 161 3.04 -10.59 14.88
C GLY A 161 3.28 -10.35 13.40
N ARG A 162 3.12 -9.08 13.02
CA ARG A 162 3.19 -8.65 11.63
C ARG A 162 4.55 -8.96 11.00
N ASN A 163 4.54 -9.40 9.74
CA ASN A 163 5.71 -9.80 8.95
C ASN A 163 6.44 -11.04 9.49
N THR A 164 5.77 -11.92 10.24
CA THR A 164 6.31 -13.24 10.62
C THR A 164 6.49 -14.10 9.37
N LEU A 165 5.42 -14.22 8.57
CA LEU A 165 5.45 -14.73 7.21
C LEU A 165 5.36 -13.58 6.22
N ARG A 166 6.19 -13.63 5.20
CA ARG A 166 6.32 -12.62 4.14
C ARG A 166 6.71 -13.28 2.84
N LEU A 167 6.41 -12.62 1.73
CA LEU A 167 6.95 -13.04 0.43
C LEU A 167 8.43 -12.72 0.39
N ALA A 168 9.24 -13.64 -0.14
CA ALA A 168 10.68 -13.44 -0.29
C ALA A 168 11.02 -12.18 -1.09
N SER A 169 10.16 -11.82 -2.04
CA SER A 169 10.30 -10.63 -2.89
C SER A 169 10.12 -9.30 -2.16
N GLU A 170 9.63 -9.28 -0.91
CA GLU A 170 9.56 -8.08 -0.06
C GLU A 170 10.89 -7.73 0.61
N GLY A 171 11.85 -8.65 0.56
CA GLY A 171 13.11 -8.52 1.28
C GLY A 171 12.99 -8.73 2.80
N VAL A 172 14.15 -8.82 3.45
CA VAL A 172 14.27 -9.03 4.88
C VAL A 172 14.93 -7.82 5.54
N GLY A 173 14.45 -7.44 6.72
CA GLY A 173 15.07 -6.43 7.57
C GLY A 173 14.69 -4.99 7.22
N ALA A 174 15.47 -4.07 7.80
CA ALA A 174 15.37 -2.64 7.52
C ALA A 174 16.01 -2.32 6.16
N LYS A 175 15.39 -1.42 5.41
CA LYS A 175 15.85 -1.01 4.07
C LYS A 175 16.13 0.48 4.04
N SER A 176 17.06 0.92 3.19
CA SER A 176 17.40 2.35 3.03
C SER A 176 16.21 3.22 2.62
N TYR A 177 15.26 2.63 1.89
CA TYR A 177 14.04 3.29 1.47
C TYR A 177 12.95 3.36 2.56
N ASP A 178 13.15 2.72 3.71
CA ASP A 178 12.23 2.83 4.83
C ASP A 178 12.21 4.27 5.37
N ILE A 179 11.08 4.69 5.93
CA ILE A 179 10.88 6.06 6.38
C ILE A 179 11.86 6.36 7.52
N ARG A 180 12.63 7.44 7.39
CA ARG A 180 13.44 7.99 8.49
C ARG A 180 12.53 8.53 9.57
N ARG A 181 12.68 8.03 10.79
CA ARG A 181 11.90 8.43 11.98
C ARG A 181 12.75 9.16 13.03
N THR A 182 13.84 9.78 12.61
CA THR A 182 14.84 10.38 13.51
C THR A 182 14.31 11.54 14.34
N PHE A 183 13.25 12.22 13.88
CA PHE A 183 12.57 13.31 14.60
C PHE A 183 11.27 12.87 15.28
N LYS A 184 11.07 11.56 15.49
CA LYS A 184 9.88 11.07 16.20
C LYS A 184 10.00 11.44 17.68
N SER A 185 9.00 12.14 18.22
CA SER A 185 8.90 12.37 19.67
C SER A 185 8.81 11.04 20.43
N PRO A 186 9.26 11.01 21.70
CA PRO A 186 9.08 9.82 22.53
C PRO A 186 7.60 9.47 22.69
N ALA A 187 7.31 8.19 22.88
CA ALA A 187 5.97 7.65 22.87
C ALA A 187 5.26 7.82 24.24
N TRP A 188 5.20 9.04 24.77
CA TRP A 188 4.74 9.35 26.13
C TRP A 188 3.38 8.74 26.50
N THR A 189 2.45 8.69 25.56
CA THR A 189 1.08 8.21 25.81
C THR A 189 0.91 6.70 25.61
N THR A 190 1.90 6.02 25.04
CA THR A 190 1.77 4.62 24.61
C THR A 190 2.88 3.71 25.12
N ARG A 191 3.98 4.26 25.65
CA ARG A 191 5.05 3.50 26.28
C ARG A 191 5.50 4.20 27.57
N ILE A 192 5.23 3.55 28.69
CA ILE A 192 5.47 4.10 30.03
C ILE A 192 6.96 4.38 30.29
N ASP A 193 7.84 3.59 29.69
CA ASP A 193 9.30 3.72 29.75
C ASP A 193 9.85 5.00 29.08
N GLN A 194 9.04 5.70 28.29
CA GLN A 194 9.42 6.97 27.66
C GLN A 194 8.82 8.19 28.32
N VAL A 195 7.95 8.02 29.31
CA VAL A 195 7.40 9.14 30.06
C VAL A 195 8.53 9.84 30.81
N PRO A 196 8.68 11.17 30.72
CA PRO A 196 9.70 11.89 31.48
C PRO A 196 9.48 11.66 32.98
N ILE A 197 10.53 11.28 33.70
CA ILE A 197 10.49 11.14 35.15
C ILE A 197 10.69 12.54 35.74
N ALA A 198 9.66 13.06 36.42
CA ALA A 198 9.81 14.28 37.21
C ALA A 198 10.75 14.00 38.39
N ARG A 199 11.79 14.83 38.55
CA ARG A 199 12.66 14.86 39.72
C ARG A 199 12.33 16.07 40.57
#